data_AF-A0A392REN5-F1
#
_entry.id   AF-A0A392REN5-F1
#
_cell.length_a   1.000
_cell.length_b   1.000
_cell.length_c   1.000
_cell.angle_alpha   90.00
_cell.angle_beta   90.00
_cell.angle_gamma   90.00
#
_symmetry.space_group_name_H-M   'P 1'
#
loop_
_entity.id
_entity.type
_entity.pdbx_description
1 polymer ?
#
loop_
_entity_poly.entity_id
_entity_poly.type
_entity_poly.pdbx_seq_one_letter_code
_entity_poly.pdbx_strand_id
1 'polypeptide(L)' 'TRTESSPDCIQIPSDGADVWEIDPSQLKYENKVGSGSFGDLFRGSYCSQDVAIKVLKPERISTDMLKEFAQEVYIM' A
#
# COMPACT_ATOMS: atom_id res chain seq x y z
N THR A 1 15.64 -11.81 -26.50
CA THR A 1 16.60 -11.50 -25.43
C THR A 1 15.93 -10.53 -24.48
N ARG A 2 15.78 -10.95 -23.21
CA ARG A 2 15.43 -10.20 -21.99
C ARG A 2 14.28 -9.18 -22.08
N THR A 3 13.08 -9.65 -21.74
CA THR A 3 11.95 -8.82 -21.30
C THR A 3 12.37 -8.03 -20.07
N GLU A 4 12.37 -6.70 -20.15
CA GLU A 4 12.66 -5.84 -19.01
C GLU A 4 11.48 -5.90 -18.04
N SER A 5 11.73 -6.51 -16.88
CA SER A 5 10.81 -6.51 -15.75
C SER A 5 10.63 -5.08 -15.27
N SER A 6 9.40 -4.59 -15.41
CA SER A 6 8.83 -3.47 -14.66
C SER A 6 9.26 -3.53 -13.18
N PRO A 7 9.31 -2.38 -12.46
CA PRO A 7 9.48 -2.38 -11.01
C PRO A 7 8.16 -2.85 -10.38
N ASP A 8 7.77 -4.07 -10.68
CA ASP A 8 6.56 -4.72 -10.21
C ASP A 8 6.82 -5.21 -8.80
N CYS A 9 6.01 -4.67 -7.88
CA CYS A 9 5.76 -5.09 -6.52
C CYS A 9 6.96 -5.25 -5.56
N ILE A 10 6.80 -4.64 -4.37
CA ILE A 10 7.74 -4.80 -3.26
C ILE A 10 7.41 -6.12 -2.58
N GLN A 11 8.41 -6.99 -2.46
CA GLN A 11 8.30 -8.19 -1.64
C GLN A 11 8.47 -7.78 -0.18
N ILE A 12 7.35 -7.63 0.54
CA ILE A 12 7.37 -7.48 1.99
C ILE A 12 7.74 -8.85 2.58
N PRO A 13 8.65 -8.93 3.57
CA PRO A 13 8.97 -10.20 4.21
C PRO A 13 7.71 -10.78 4.87
N SER A 14 7.25 -11.94 4.41
CA SER A 14 6.13 -12.64 5.00
C SER A 14 6.60 -13.71 5.98
N ASP A 15 5.91 -13.85 7.10
CA ASP A 15 6.16 -14.87 8.12
C ASP A 15 5.50 -16.23 7.78
N GLY A 16 5.06 -16.40 6.53
CA GLY A 16 4.30 -17.57 6.06
C GLY A 16 2.79 -17.46 6.26
N ALA A 17 2.28 -16.37 6.85
CA ALA A 17 0.87 -16.06 6.96
C ALA A 17 0.50 -14.83 6.10
N ASP A 18 0.73 -14.92 4.78
CA ASP A 18 0.31 -13.94 3.75
C ASP A 18 -1.24 -13.84 3.64
N VAL A 19 -1.89 -13.40 4.71
CA VAL A 19 -3.35 -13.28 4.85
C VAL A 19 -3.80 -11.81 4.77
N TRP A 20 -2.85 -10.87 4.68
CA TRP A 20 -3.10 -9.43 4.75
C TRP A 20 -3.19 -8.74 3.38
N GLU A 21 -2.83 -9.42 2.30
CA GLU A 21 -3.00 -8.89 0.94
C GLU A 21 -4.47 -8.97 0.51
N ILE A 22 -4.96 -7.90 -0.11
CA ILE A 22 -6.34 -7.79 -0.59
C ILE A 22 -6.34 -7.33 -2.05
N ASP A 23 -7.35 -7.76 -2.81
CA ASP A 23 -7.56 -7.25 -4.16
C ASP A 23 -8.00 -5.77 -4.08
N PRO A 24 -7.26 -4.81 -4.66
CA PRO A 24 -7.60 -3.40 -4.61
C PRO A 24 -8.99 -3.08 -5.15
N SER A 25 -9.56 -3.92 -6.03
CA SER A 25 -10.93 -3.76 -6.54
C SER A 25 -12.01 -3.94 -5.47
N GLN A 26 -11.67 -4.54 -4.32
CA GLN A 26 -12.56 -4.70 -3.18
C GLN A 26 -12.63 -3.44 -2.30
N LEU A 27 -11.71 -2.49 -2.50
CA LEU A 27 -11.72 -1.20 -1.82
C LEU A 27 -12.63 -0.22 -2.54
N LYS A 28 -13.48 0.46 -1.77
CA LYS A 28 -14.24 1.62 -2.26
C LYS A 28 -13.64 2.88 -1.66
N TYR A 29 -13.15 3.75 -2.53
CA TYR A 29 -12.63 5.06 -2.14
C TYR A 29 -13.77 6.05 -1.97
N GLU A 30 -13.68 6.87 -0.92
CA GLU A 30 -14.55 8.02 -0.69
C GLU A 30 -13.73 9.32 -0.80
N ASN A 31 -13.82 10.20 0.19
CA ASN A 31 -13.10 11.47 0.18
C ASN A 31 -11.66 11.31 0.72
N LYS A 32 -10.78 12.15 0.18
CA LYS A 32 -9.45 12.35 0.76
C LYS A 32 -9.60 12.97 2.15
N VAL A 33 -8.89 12.41 3.12
CA VAL A 33 -8.87 12.85 4.52
C VAL A 33 -7.62 13.68 4.81
N GLY A 34 -6.50 13.36 4.16
CA GLY A 34 -5.26 14.11 4.36
C GLY A 34 -4.16 13.75 3.37
N SER A 35 -3.05 14.48 3.44
CA SER A 35 -1.80 14.14 2.76
C SER A 35 -0.69 14.11 3.80
N GLY A 36 0.11 13.06 3.81
CA GLY A 36 1.31 12.92 4.63
C GLY A 36 2.58 12.86 3.80
N SER A 37 3.70 12.57 4.47
CA SER A 37 5.01 12.35 3.83
C SER A 37 4.97 11.17 2.84
N PHE A 38 4.28 10.08 3.21
CA PHE A 38 4.22 8.82 2.46
C PHE A 38 3.17 8.81 1.34
N GLY A 39 2.22 9.73 1.36
CA GLY A 39 1.15 9.74 0.38
C GLY A 39 -0.17 10.29 0.91
N ASP A 40 -1.25 9.95 0.22
CA ASP A 40 -2.58 10.48 0.50
C ASP A 40 -3.39 9.47 1.30
N LEU A 41 -4.13 9.96 2.30
CA LEU A 41 -5.04 9.14 3.08
C LEU A 41 -6.47 9.40 2.64
N PHE A 42 -7.21 8.35 2.32
CA PHE A 42 -8.60 8.40 1.94
C PHE A 42 -9.45 7.68 2.98
N ARG A 43 -10.68 8.16 3.16
CA ARG A 43 -11.73 7.35 3.76
C ARG A 43 -12.23 6.37 2.70
N GLY A 44 -12.63 5.19 3.10
CA GLY A 44 -13.22 4.21 2.20
C GLY A 44 -13.94 3.09 2.93
N SER A 45 -14.33 2.08 2.17
CA SER A 45 -14.88 0.85 2.74
C SER A 45 -14.25 -0.41 2.15
N TYR A 46 -14.12 -1.44 2.99
CA TYR A 46 -13.70 -2.79 2.65
C TYR A 46 -14.63 -3.79 3.33
N CYS A 47 -15.24 -4.72 2.58
CA CYS A 47 -16.21 -5.68 3.12
C CYS A 47 -17.32 -5.01 3.97
N SER A 48 -17.81 -3.85 3.51
CA SER A 48 -18.80 -3.01 4.20
C SER A 48 -18.35 -2.43 5.56
N GLN A 49 -17.06 -2.50 5.88
CA GLN A 49 -16.45 -1.86 7.04
C GLN A 49 -15.78 -0.55 6.63
N ASP A 50 -15.92 0.49 7.45
CA ASP A 50 -15.27 1.79 7.25
C ASP A 50 -13.76 1.65 7.51
N VAL A 51 -12.93 2.10 6.57
CA VAL A 51 -11.47 1.95 6.62
C VAL A 51 -10.76 3.23 6.17
N ALA A 52 -9.50 3.38 6.60
CA ALA A 52 -8.60 4.40 6.07
C ALA A 52 -7.66 3.75 5.03
N ILE A 53 -7.60 4.32 3.82
CA ILE A 53 -6.80 3.81 2.71
C ILE A 53 -5.60 4.76 2.50
N LYS A 54 -4.39 4.30 2.85
CA LYS A 54 -3.13 5.04 2.67
C LYS A 54 -2.55 4.71 1.29
N VAL A 55 -2.60 5.65 0.36
CA VAL A 55 -2.11 5.50 -1.01
C VAL A 55 -0.72 6.12 -1.14
N LEU A 56 0.28 5.29 -1.46
CA LEU A 56 1.64 5.76 -1.72
C LEU A 56 1.71 6.42 -3.10
N LYS A 57 2.39 7.57 -3.20
CA LYS A 57 2.54 8.31 -4.46
C LYS A 57 3.79 7.85 -5.22
N PRO A 58 3.65 7.24 -6.42
CA PRO A 58 4.77 6.67 -7.15
C PRO A 58 5.85 7.70 -7.51
N GLU A 59 5.49 8.99 -7.69
CA GLU A 59 6.48 10.03 -7.99
C GLU A 59 7.41 10.36 -6.82
N ARG A 60 7.11 9.87 -5.61
CA ARG A 60 7.89 10.08 -4.38
C ARG A 60 8.41 8.79 -3.76
N ILE A 61 8.25 7.66 -4.44
CA ILE A 61 8.74 6.38 -3.96
C ILE A 61 10.26 6.37 -4.05
N SER A 62 10.92 6.65 -2.92
CA SER A 62 12.33 6.35 -2.71
C SER A 62 12.47 4.98 -2.05
N THR A 63 13.62 4.33 -2.22
CA THR A 63 13.93 3.06 -1.54
C THR A 63 13.76 3.16 -0.02
N ASP A 64 14.03 4.32 0.57
CA ASP A 64 13.88 4.54 2.02
C ASP A 64 12.41 4.64 2.42
N MET A 65 11.56 5.33 1.63
CA MET A 65 10.12 5.38 1.86
C MET A 65 9.50 3.96 1.84
N LEU A 66 9.97 3.11 0.92
CA LEU A 66 9.50 1.73 0.83
C LEU A 66 9.92 0.88 2.02
N LYS A 67 11.15 1.07 2.52
CA LYS A 67 11.63 0.39 3.73
C LYS A 67 10.82 0.80 4.95
N GLU A 68 10.56 2.10 5.12
CA GLU A 68 9.74 2.60 6.22
C GLU A 68 8.31 2.06 6.14
N PHE A 69 7.71 2.01 4.95
CA PHE A 69 6.40 1.40 4.76
C PHE A 69 6.39 -0.11 5.08
N ALA A 70 7.38 -0.86 4.59
CA ALA A 70 7.49 -2.29 4.89
C ALA A 70 7.66 -2.54 6.39
N GLN A 71 8.38 -1.67 7.11
CA GLN A 71 8.48 -1.72 8.57
C GLN A 71 7.14 -1.43 9.25
N GLU A 72 6.39 -0.41 8.80
CA GLU A 72 5.05 -0.14 9.33
C GLU A 72 4.14 -1.36 9.16
N VAL A 73 4.12 -1.97 7.97
CA VAL A 73 3.29 -3.16 7.68
C VAL A 73 3.72 -4.36 8.53
N TYR A 74 5.02 -4.58 8.72
CA TYR A 74 5.53 -5.71 9.51
C TYR A 74 5.16 -5.65 11.00
N ILE A 75 4.90 -4.45 11.54
CA ILE A 75 4.56 -4.27 12.97
C ILE A 75 3.04 -4.40 13.22
N MET A 76 2.21 -4.29 12.18
CA MET A 76 0.74 -4.43 12.28
C MET A 76 0.31 -5.89 12.24
#